data_AF-A0A176J9X1-F1
#
_entry.id   AF-A0A176J9X1-F1
#
_cell.length_a   1.000
_cell.length_b   1.000
_cell.length_c   1.000
_cell.angle_alpha   90.00
_cell.angle_beta   90.00
_cell.angle_gamma   90.00
#
_symmetry.space_group_name_H-M   'P 1'
#
loop_
_entity.id
_entity.type
_entity.pdbx_description
1 polymer ?
#
loop_
_entity_poly.entity_id
_entity_poly.type
_entity_poly.pdbx_seq_one_letter_code
_entity_poly.pdbx_strand_id
1 'polypeptide(L)'
;MDSMDIKKLKNFVLEKKLVEQTIEGFWKAFNYWKIEYPKEFTRAFRKKFDPTNLELYINDVSLRIRNWPDEDFNEIIIFLGFDYSETTIGEYKMLFDPETGEIMDDIFHITGRV
;
A
#
# COMPACT_ATOMS: atom_id res chain seq x y z
N MET A 1 -13.87 -5.58 -28.04
CA MET A 1 -14.31 -6.07 -26.72
C MET A 1 -14.10 -4.90 -25.79
N ASP A 2 -15.18 -4.24 -25.36
CA ASP A 2 -15.06 -3.21 -24.32
C ASP A 2 -14.57 -3.94 -23.07
N SER A 3 -13.30 -3.76 -22.72
CA SER A 3 -12.81 -4.22 -21.43
C SER A 3 -13.66 -3.54 -20.37
N MET A 4 -14.08 -4.27 -19.34
CA MET A 4 -14.50 -3.72 -18.05
C MET A 4 -13.64 -2.47 -17.77
N ASP A 5 -14.28 -1.32 -17.50
CA ASP A 5 -13.72 0.00 -17.85
C ASP A 5 -12.52 0.43 -16.97
N ILE A 6 -11.34 -0.12 -17.28
CA ILE A 6 -10.05 0.17 -16.62
C ILE A 6 -9.74 1.68 -16.67
N LYS A 7 -10.20 2.39 -17.71
CA LYS A 7 -9.98 3.84 -17.82
C LYS A 7 -10.72 4.60 -16.73
N LYS A 8 -11.94 4.19 -16.38
CA LYS A 8 -12.68 4.78 -15.25
C LYS A 8 -11.94 4.58 -13.94
N LEU A 9 -11.47 3.36 -13.65
CA LEU A 9 -10.70 3.09 -12.42
C LEU A 9 -9.43 3.95 -12.38
N LYS A 10 -8.68 4.00 -13.48
CA LYS A 10 -7.46 4.83 -13.57
C LYS A 10 -7.76 6.31 -13.34
N ASN A 11 -8.79 6.86 -13.98
CA ASN A 11 -9.15 8.27 -13.83
C ASN A 11 -9.59 8.56 -12.39
N PHE A 12 -10.40 7.70 -11.80
CA PHE A 12 -10.83 7.85 -10.40
C PHE A 12 -9.62 7.89 -9.45
N VAL A 13 -8.67 6.96 -9.61
CA VAL A 13 -7.44 6.90 -8.81
C VAL A 13 -6.61 8.18 -8.92
N LEU A 14 -6.49 8.75 -10.13
CA LEU A 14 -5.77 9.98 -10.39
C LEU A 14 -6.50 11.21 -9.84
N GLU A 15 -7.81 11.32 -10.07
CA GLU A 15 -8.63 12.45 -9.63
C GLU A 15 -8.69 12.53 -8.09
N LYS A 16 -8.80 11.39 -7.43
CA LYS A 16 -8.84 11.27 -5.97
C LYS A 16 -7.46 11.21 -5.32
N LYS A 17 -6.38 11.16 -6.12
CA LYS A 17 -4.98 11.10 -5.64
C LYS A 17 -4.74 9.94 -4.67
N LEU A 18 -5.27 8.76 -4.99
CA LEU A 18 -5.23 7.61 -4.07
C LEU A 18 -3.80 7.09 -3.89
N VAL A 19 -2.95 7.22 -4.90
CA VAL A 19 -1.52 6.83 -4.83
C VAL A 19 -0.77 7.73 -3.85
N GLU A 20 -0.99 9.04 -3.91
CA GLU A 20 -0.38 10.00 -2.99
C GLU A 20 -0.81 9.73 -1.54
N GLN A 21 -2.10 9.50 -1.31
CA GLN A 21 -2.62 9.12 0.01
C GLN A 21 -2.01 7.80 0.51
N THR A 22 -1.76 6.84 -0.38
CA THR A 22 -1.11 5.58 -0.04
C THR A 22 0.34 5.78 0.39
N ILE A 23 1.09 6.64 -0.30
CA ILE A 23 2.49 6.97 0.06
C ILE A 23 2.54 7.70 1.41
N GLU A 24 1.62 8.63 1.65
CA GLU A 24 1.50 9.33 2.94
C GLU A 24 1.18 8.35 4.09
N GLY A 25 0.22 7.45 3.86
CA GLY A 25 -0.13 6.38 4.80
C GLY A 25 1.03 5.45 5.10
N PHE A 26 1.78 5.03 4.07
CA PHE A 26 2.98 4.23 4.22
C PHE A 26 3.98 4.89 5.18
N TRP A 27 4.30 6.18 4.98
CA TRP A 27 5.27 6.86 5.85
C TRP A 27 4.78 6.97 7.29
N LYS A 28 3.48 7.16 7.51
CA LYS A 28 2.89 7.14 8.85
C LYS A 28 3.07 5.77 9.50
N ALA A 29 2.66 4.70 8.82
CA ALA A 29 2.78 3.33 9.31
C ALA A 29 4.24 2.91 9.54
N PHE A 30 5.14 3.23 8.60
CA PHE A 30 6.58 2.93 8.70
C PHE A 30 7.22 3.62 9.91
N ASN A 31 6.88 4.89 10.15
CA ASN A 31 7.40 5.63 11.30
C ASN A 31 6.83 5.12 12.62
N TYR A 32 5.56 4.71 12.67
CA TYR A 32 5.01 4.03 13.84
C TYR A 32 5.70 2.70 14.10
N TRP A 33 5.92 1.87 13.08
CA TRP A 33 6.63 0.60 13.22
C TRP A 33 8.03 0.79 13.81
N LYS A 34 8.76 1.82 13.34
CA LYS A 34 10.08 2.19 13.87
C LYS A 34 10.06 2.55 15.37
N ILE A 35 9.00 3.21 15.85
CA ILE A 35 8.87 3.70 17.23
C ILE A 35 8.32 2.61 18.17
N GLU A 36 7.24 1.95 17.78
CA GLU A 36 6.51 0.99 18.60
C GLU A 36 7.20 -0.39 18.63
N TYR A 37 7.88 -0.76 17.54
CA TYR A 37 8.53 -2.07 17.39
C TYR A 37 10.02 -1.98 17.03
N PRO A 38 10.85 -1.24 17.80
CA PRO A 38 12.24 -0.92 17.43
C PRO A 38 13.14 -2.16 17.32
N LYS A 39 12.84 -3.22 18.08
CA LYS A 39 13.56 -4.50 17.99
C LYS A 39 13.30 -5.21 16.66
N GLU A 40 12.05 -5.19 16.20
CA GLU A 40 11.68 -5.76 14.92
C GLU A 40 12.24 -4.94 13.76
N PHE A 41 12.14 -3.61 13.85
CA PHE A 41 12.74 -2.68 12.89
C PHE A 41 14.24 -2.94 12.74
N THR A 42 14.96 -3.03 13.87
CA THR A 42 16.40 -3.31 13.87
C THR A 42 16.72 -4.70 13.31
N ARG A 43 15.86 -5.69 13.56
CA ARG A 43 16.01 -7.05 13.00
C ARG A 43 15.79 -7.07 11.49
N ALA A 44 14.91 -6.21 10.97
CA ALA A 44 14.63 -6.12 9.55
C ALA A 44 15.78 -5.50 8.75
N PHE A 45 16.51 -4.54 9.34
CA PHE A 45 17.60 -3.82 8.65
C PHE A 45 19.03 -4.20 9.07
N ARG A 46 19.18 -5.07 10.08
CA ARG A 46 20.41 -5.62 10.72
C ARG A 46 21.52 -4.64 11.14
N LYS A 47 21.54 -3.40 10.67
CA LYS A 47 22.41 -2.26 11.05
C LYS A 47 21.66 -0.93 10.84
N LYS A 48 22.32 0.18 11.19
CA LYS A 48 21.79 1.56 11.14
C LYS A 48 21.04 1.82 9.83
N PHE A 49 19.72 1.97 9.92
CA PHE A 49 18.87 2.29 8.77
C PHE A 49 19.33 3.60 8.13
N ASP A 50 19.63 3.52 6.84
CA ASP A 50 19.83 4.67 5.95
C ASP A 50 18.61 4.80 5.02
N PRO A 51 17.84 5.90 5.10
CA PRO A 51 16.67 6.09 4.25
C PRO A 51 16.99 6.21 2.75
N THR A 52 18.25 6.48 2.38
CA THR A 52 18.64 6.57 0.96
C THR A 52 18.64 5.21 0.25
N ASN A 53 18.64 4.12 1.02
CA ASN A 53 18.57 2.76 0.49
C ASN A 53 17.14 2.22 0.41
N LEU A 54 16.14 2.98 0.88
CA LEU A 54 14.73 2.60 0.87
C LEU A 54 14.07 3.10 -0.42
N GLU A 55 13.55 2.18 -1.21
CA GLU A 55 12.85 2.48 -2.46
C GLU A 55 11.38 2.07 -2.34
N LEU A 56 10.47 2.92 -2.85
CA LEU A 56 9.04 2.66 -2.88
C LEU A 56 8.55 2.57 -4.32
N TYR A 57 7.63 1.66 -4.59
CA TYR A 57 7.01 1.49 -5.91
C TYR A 57 5.56 1.05 -5.78
N ILE A 58 4.71 1.52 -6.69
CA ILE A 58 3.34 1.04 -6.81
C ILE A 58 3.36 -0.20 -7.69
N ASN A 59 2.98 -1.35 -7.12
CA ASN A 59 2.92 -2.61 -7.83
C ASN A 59 1.68 -2.69 -8.73
N ASP A 60 0.53 -2.45 -8.13
CA ASP A 60 -0.75 -2.57 -8.82
C ASP A 60 -1.83 -1.71 -8.16
N VAL A 61 -2.89 -1.52 -8.94
CA VAL A 61 -4.17 -0.98 -8.51
C VAL A 61 -5.22 -2.03 -8.83
N SER A 62 -6.01 -2.43 -7.83
CA SER A 62 -7.04 -3.44 -7.99
C SER A 62 -8.39 -2.99 -7.46
N LEU A 63 -9.46 -3.48 -8.06
CA LEU A 63 -10.81 -3.45 -7.50
C LEU A 63 -11.10 -4.85 -6.94
N ARG A 64 -11.43 -4.93 -5.66
CA ARG A 64 -11.79 -6.18 -5.01
C ARG A 64 -13.27 -6.15 -4.64
N ILE A 65 -13.98 -7.18 -5.07
CA ILE A 65 -15.37 -7.43 -4.70
C ILE A 65 -15.39 -8.39 -3.52
N ARG A 66 -16.07 -8.06 -2.43
CA ARG A 66 -16.27 -8.96 -1.28
C ARG A 66 -17.75 -9.29 -1.13
N ASN A 67 -18.03 -10.28 -0.27
CA ASN A 67 -19.38 -10.79 -0.02
C ASN A 67 -20.11 -11.25 -1.29
N TRP A 68 -19.43 -11.97 -2.18
CA TRP A 68 -20.06 -12.51 -3.38
C TRP A 68 -21.17 -13.51 -3.02
N PRO A 69 -22.39 -13.41 -3.61
CA PRO A 69 -22.77 -12.53 -4.73
C PRO A 69 -23.51 -11.23 -4.34
N ASP A 70 -23.58 -10.89 -3.04
CA ASP A 70 -24.33 -9.72 -2.55
C ASP A 70 -23.60 -8.38 -2.83
N GLU A 71 -22.26 -8.41 -2.96
CA GLU A 71 -21.40 -7.31 -3.41
C GLU A 71 -21.52 -6.00 -2.59
N ASP A 72 -21.96 -6.10 -1.34
CA ASP A 72 -22.22 -4.96 -0.45
C ASP A 72 -20.96 -4.37 0.19
N PHE A 73 -19.79 -4.97 -0.06
CA PHE A 73 -18.50 -4.49 0.43
C PHE A 73 -17.42 -4.65 -0.64
N ASN A 74 -17.08 -3.55 -1.31
CA ASN A 74 -16.09 -3.51 -2.37
C ASN A 74 -15.02 -2.48 -2.02
N GLU A 75 -13.81 -2.68 -2.54
CA GLU A 75 -12.66 -1.83 -2.20
C GLU A 75 -11.74 -1.63 -3.41
N ILE A 76 -11.26 -0.40 -3.59
CA ILE A 76 -10.09 -0.10 -4.43
C ILE A 76 -8.85 -0.28 -3.56
N ILE A 77 -7.84 -0.98 -4.07
CA ILE A 77 -6.61 -1.25 -3.33
C ILE A 77 -5.45 -0.71 -4.13
N ILE A 78 -4.65 0.14 -3.48
CA ILE A 78 -3.34 0.55 -3.99
C ILE A 78 -2.29 -0.30 -3.28
N PHE A 79 -1.56 -1.09 -4.05
CA PHE A 79 -0.45 -1.90 -3.54
C PHE A 79 0.86 -1.12 -3.69
N LEU A 80 1.52 -0.83 -2.57
CA LEU A 80 2.85 -0.26 -2.51
C LEU A 80 3.85 -1.32 -2.02
N GLY A 81 4.86 -1.62 -2.82
CA GLY A 81 6.03 -2.40 -2.39
C GLY A 81 7.13 -1.47 -1.87
N PHE A 82 7.96 -1.97 -0.96
CA PHE A 82 9.16 -1.26 -0.55
C PHE A 82 10.36 -2.19 -0.36
N ASP A 83 11.46 -1.77 -0.97
CA ASP A 83 12.72 -2.52 -1.02
C ASP A 83 13.80 -1.75 -0.25
N TYR A 84 14.76 -2.49 0.28
CA TYR A 84 15.96 -1.94 0.91
C TYR A 84 17.19 -2.57 0.28
N SER A 85 18.03 -1.76 -0.36
CA SER A 85 19.23 -2.25 -1.07
C SER A 85 18.91 -3.46 -1.97
N GLU A 86 17.93 -3.29 -2.88
CA GLU A 86 17.47 -4.31 -3.84
C GLU A 86 16.76 -5.54 -3.24
N THR A 87 16.49 -5.54 -1.93
CA THR A 87 15.74 -6.63 -1.27
C THR A 87 14.37 -6.14 -0.83
N THR A 88 13.30 -6.79 -1.27
CA THR A 88 11.96 -6.50 -0.78
C THR A 88 11.84 -6.75 0.72
N ILE A 89 11.49 -5.69 1.45
CA ILE A 89 11.31 -5.73 2.90
C ILE A 89 9.86 -5.96 3.25
N GLY A 90 8.94 -5.40 2.47
CA GLY A 90 7.54 -5.50 2.78
C GLY A 90 6.62 -4.88 1.74
N GLU A 91 5.37 -4.87 2.11
CA GLU A 91 4.27 -4.30 1.34
C GLU A 91 3.40 -3.44 2.24
N TYR A 92 2.78 -2.44 1.62
CA TYR A 92 1.77 -1.60 2.19
C TYR A 92 0.58 -1.55 1.25
N LYS A 93 -0.63 -1.76 1.78
CA LYS A 93 -1.88 -1.68 1.02
C LYS A 93 -2.77 -0.65 1.67
N MET A 94 -3.29 0.27 0.88
CA MET A 94 -4.34 1.17 1.30
C MET A 94 -5.64 0.75 0.62
N LEU A 95 -6.70 0.61 1.41
CA LEU A 95 -8.03 0.19 0.96
C LEU A 95 -8.93 1.43 0.95
N PHE A 96 -9.58 1.67 -0.18
CA PHE A 96 -10.42 2.82 -0.41
C PHE A 96 -11.84 2.40 -0.79
N ASP A 97 -12.79 3.20 -0.35
CA ASP A 97 -14.17 3.10 -0.80
C ASP A 97 -14.24 3.42 -2.31
N PRO A 98 -14.85 2.54 -3.12
CA PRO A 98 -14.85 2.69 -4.58
C PRO A 98 -15.75 3.81 -5.09
N GLU A 99 -16.65 4.36 -4.27
CA GLU A 99 -17.56 5.44 -4.64
C GLU A 99 -17.00 6.80 -4.22
N THR A 100 -16.52 6.91 -2.98
CA THR A 100 -16.10 8.16 -2.36
C THR A 100 -14.59 8.40 -2.50
N GLY A 101 -13.79 7.32 -2.53
CA GLY A 101 -12.34 7.37 -2.44
C GLY A 101 -11.83 7.62 -1.02
N GLU A 102 -12.69 7.48 -0.01
CA GLU A 102 -12.30 7.57 1.40
C GLU A 102 -11.47 6.36 1.83
N ILE A 103 -10.50 6.58 2.71
CA ILE A 103 -9.68 5.51 3.29
C ILE A 103 -10.57 4.67 4.21
N MET A 104 -10.66 3.37 3.92
CA MET A 104 -11.38 2.41 4.75
C MET A 104 -10.46 1.76 5.77
N ASP A 105 -9.27 1.33 5.32
CA ASP A 105 -8.30 0.60 6.14
C ASP A 105 -6.90 0.62 5.48
N ASP A 106 -5.89 0.22 6.24
CA ASP A 106 -4.54 0.01 5.74
C ASP A 106 -3.88 -1.26 6.28
N ILE A 107 -3.00 -1.84 5.48
CA ILE A 107 -2.27 -3.06 5.83
C ILE A 107 -0.79 -2.81 5.62
N PHE A 108 -0.02 -2.84 6.70
CA PHE A 108 1.44 -2.75 6.66
C PHE A 108 2.04 -4.10 7.04
N HIS A 109 2.81 -4.71 6.15
CA HIS A 109 3.34 -6.05 6.34
C HIS A 109 4.83 -6.15 5.99
N ILE A 110 5.61 -6.70 6.92
CA ILE A 110 7.04 -6.99 6.74
C ILE A 110 7.19 -8.46 6.31
N THR A 111 7.75 -8.68 5.12
CA THR A 111 7.95 -10.01 4.54
C THR A 111 9.43 -10.40 4.48
N GLY A 112 10.33 -9.43 4.32
CA GLY A 112 11.77 -9.62 4.16
C GLY A 112 12.61 -9.14 5.34
N ARG A 113 13.89 -9.49 5.32
CA ARG A 113 14.92 -9.01 6.25
C ARG A 113 16.25 -8.91 5.49
N VAL A 114 16.94 -7.80 5.63
CA VAL A 114 18.29 -7.55 5.08
C VAL A 114 19.34 -7.63 6.17
#